data_AF-A0A3M1WWK5-F1
#
_entry.id   AF-A0A3M1WWK5-F1
#
_cell.length_a   1.000
_cell.length_b   1.000
_cell.length_c   1.000
_cell.angle_alpha   90.00
_cell.angle_beta   90.00
_cell.angle_gamma   90.00
#
_symmetry.space_group_name_H-M   'P 1'
#
loop_
_entity.id
_entity.type
_entity.pdbx_description
1 polymer ?
#
loop_
_entity_poly.entity_id
_entity_poly.type
_entity_poly.pdbx_seq_one_letter_code
_entity_poly.pdbx_strand_id
1 'polypeptide(L)' 'MRGKKKKVLLLCTGNSCRSQMAEGLVRHDLGDLVEVKSAGTHPS' A
#
# COMPACT_ATOMS: atom_id res chain seq x y z
N MET A 1 -17.13 -15.78 8.85
CA MET A 1 -16.79 -15.21 7.52
C MET A 1 -15.99 -13.94 7.73
N ARG A 2 -14.73 -13.87 7.31
CA ARG A 2 -13.95 -12.62 7.36
C ARG A 2 -14.46 -11.75 6.21
N GLY A 3 -15.04 -10.59 6.52
CA GLY A 3 -15.57 -9.65 5.51
C GLY A 3 -14.48 -9.24 4.52
N LYS A 4 -14.88 -8.73 3.35
CA LYS A 4 -13.94 -8.30 2.30
C LYS A 4 -12.96 -7.26 2.86
N LYS A 5 -11.65 -7.53 2.77
CA LYS A 5 -10.60 -6.60 3.19
C LYS A 5 -10.78 -5.26 2.47
N LYS A 6 -10.63 -4.16 3.19
CA LYS A 6 -10.65 -2.82 2.59
C LYS A 6 -9.43 -2.66 1.70
N LYS A 7 -9.60 -2.05 0.53
CA LYS A 7 -8.50 -1.79 -0.41
C LYS A 7 -7.88 -0.43 -0.11
N VAL A 8 -6.55 -0.38 -0.05
CA VAL A 8 -5.77 0.83 0.23
C VAL A 8 -4.74 1.02 -0.88
N LEU A 9 -4.68 2.23 -1.43
CA LEU A 9 -3.66 2.63 -2.40
C LEU A 9 -2.77 3.72 -1.80
N LEU A 10 -1.46 3.45 -1.77
CA LEU A 10 -0.45 4.40 -1.34
C LEU A 10 0.19 5.05 -2.56
N LEU A 11 -0.01 6.36 -2.71
CA LEU A 11 0.46 7.11 -3.87
C LEU A 11 1.62 8.03 -3.48
N CYS A 12 2.69 8.00 -4.27
CA CYS A 12 3.68 9.08 -4.26
C CYS A 12 4.00 9.50 -5.70
N THR A 13 5.02 10.33 -5.91
CA THR A 13 5.43 10.73 -7.26
C THR A 13 6.14 9.58 -7.98
N GLY A 14 7.25 9.09 -7.42
CA GLY A 14 8.17 8.15 -8.10
C GLY A 14 7.88 6.66 -7.92
N ASN A 15 6.97 6.27 -7.04
CA ASN A 15 6.83 4.88 -6.57
C ASN A 15 8.14 4.20 -6.11
N SER A 16 9.15 4.97 -5.72
CA SER A 16 10.52 4.47 -5.48
C SER A 16 10.96 4.48 -4.03
N CYS A 17 10.31 5.30 -3.19
CA CYS A 17 10.69 5.43 -1.77
C CYS A 17 9.45 5.46 -0.88
N ARG A 18 8.81 6.62 -0.71
CA ARG A 18 7.72 6.84 0.27
C ARG A 18 6.58 5.83 0.17
N SER A 19 6.04 5.61 -1.03
CA SER A 19 4.91 4.69 -1.19
C SER A 19 5.31 3.22 -1.03
N GLN A 20 6.54 2.84 -1.37
CA GLN A 20 7.08 1.49 -1.18
C GLN A 20 7.32 1.19 0.30
N MET A 21 7.94 2.13 1.04
CA MET A 21 8.12 1.99 2.49
C MET A 21 6.76 1.90 3.20
N ALA A 22 5.81 2.76 2.84
CA ALA A 22 4.48 2.74 3.43
C ALA A 22 3.73 1.44 3.11
N GLU A 23 3.87 0.88 1.90
CA GLU A 23 3.27 -0.42 1.56
C GLU A 23 3.85 -1.55 2.41
N GLY A 24 5.17 -1.56 2.63
CA GLY A 24 5.83 -2.51 3.51
C GLY A 24 5.31 -2.44 4.95
N LEU A 25 5.22 -1.23 5.52
CA LEU A 25 4.70 -1.00 6.86
C LEU A 25 3.24 -1.43 7.00
N VAL A 26 2.37 -0.99 6.07
CA VAL A 26 0.94 -1.33 6.11
C VAL A 26 0.73 -2.84 5.92
N ARG A 27 1.53 -3.50 5.07
CA ARG A 27 1.47 -4.95 4.90
C ARG A 27 1.89 -5.69 6.17
N HIS A 28 2.94 -5.22 6.85
CA HIS A 28 3.43 -5.79 8.10
C HIS A 28 2.40 -5.65 9.23
N ASP A 29 1.90 -4.43 9.45
CA ASP A 29 1.06 -4.12 10.62
C ASP A 29 -0.42 -4.46 10.40
N LEU A 30 -0.93 -4.30 9.17
CA LEU A 30 -2.37 -4.35 8.85
C LEU A 30 -2.72 -5.36 7.76
N GLY A 31 -1.78 -6.23 7.36
CA GLY A 31 -1.96 -7.18 6.25
C GLY A 31 -3.16 -8.12 6.42
N ASP A 32 -3.60 -8.39 7.64
CA ASP A 32 -4.79 -9.19 7.93
C ASP A 32 -6.12 -8.46 7.77
N LEU A 33 -6.10 -7.12 7.79
CA LEU A 33 -7.26 -6.24 7.78
C LEU A 33 -7.50 -5.58 6.42
N VAL A 34 -6.43 -5.31 5.66
CA VAL A 34 -6.50 -4.56 4.40
C VAL A 34 -5.77 -5.26 3.25
N GLU A 35 -6.17 -4.94 2.03
CA GLU A 35 -5.42 -5.22 0.80
C GLU A 35 -4.70 -3.91 0.40
N VAL A 36 -3.39 -3.82 0.62
CA VAL A 36 -2.59 -2.64 0.30
C VAL A 36 -1.81 -2.81 -1.00
N LYS A 37 -1.73 -1.72 -1.79
CA LYS A 37 -0.87 -1.57 -2.96
C LYS A 37 -0.23 -0.18 -2.98
N SER A 38 0.88 0.00 -3.69
CA SER A 38 1.43 1.33 -3.98
C SER A 38 1.46 1.66 -5.47
N ALA A 39 1.52 2.96 -5.79
CA ALA A 39 1.69 3.48 -7.14
C ALA A 39 2.47 4.81 -7.17
N GLY A 40 2.79 5.27 -8.37
CA GLY A 40 3.45 6.54 -8.65
C GLY A 40 2.74 7.29 -9.76
N THR A 41 2.65 8.61 -9.66
CA THR A 41 2.15 9.44 -10.78
C THR A 41 3.17 9.54 -11.92
N HIS A 42 4.47 9.47 -11.58
CA HIS A 42 5.61 9.45 -12.50
C HIS A 42 6.65 8.46 -11.99
N PRO A 43 6.45 7.14 -12.18
CA PRO A 43 7.34 6.11 -11.65
C PRO A 43 8.79 6.30 -12.09
N SER A 44 9.73 6.04 -11.18
CA SER A 44 11.18 6.25 -11.34
C SER A 44 11.98 5.16 -10.69
#